data_AF-A0A355BI93-F1
#
_entry.id   AF-A0A355BI93-F1
#
_cell.length_a   1.000
_cell.length_b   1.000
_cell.length_c   1.000
_cell.angle_alpha   90.00
_cell.angle_beta   90.00
_cell.angle_gamma   90.00
#
_symmetry.space_group_name_H-M   'P 1'
#
loop_
_entity.id
_entity.type
_entity.pdbx_description
1 polymer ?
#
loop_
_entity_poly.entity_id
_entity_poly.type
_entity_poly.pdbx_seq_one_letter_code
_entity_poly.pdbx_strand_id
1 'polypeptide(L)'
;AVYSPALTDFIFMTEGTSQMFITGPQVIKAVTGEDVTLEQLGGAAVHNQTSGVAHFYAASEAETLAQVRRLLSFLPNNNLDEAEFVYTEDDVARQNEELLAI
;
A
#
# COMPACT_ATOMS: atom_id res chain seq x y z
N ALA A 1 -5.41 -12.53 12.16
CA ALA A 1 -4.03 -12.17 11.76
C ALA A 1 -3.86 -10.69 11.36
N VAL A 2 -4.95 -9.94 11.11
CA VAL A 2 -4.90 -8.59 10.50
C VAL A 2 -4.29 -7.48 11.36
N TYR A 3 -4.24 -7.64 12.69
CA TYR A 3 -3.70 -6.59 13.57
C TYR A 3 -2.19 -6.41 13.46
N SER A 4 -1.43 -7.46 13.13
CA SER A 4 0.02 -7.32 12.99
C SER A 4 0.37 -6.43 11.78
N PRO A 5 -0.17 -6.66 10.57
CA PRO A 5 -0.01 -5.72 9.46
C PRO A 5 -0.48 -4.31 9.80
N ALA A 6 -1.62 -4.16 10.51
CA ALA A 6 -2.16 -2.85 10.88
C ALA A 6 -1.26 -2.02 11.82
N LEU A 7 -0.23 -2.63 12.43
CA LEU A 7 0.73 -1.96 13.31
C LEU A 7 2.08 -1.70 12.61
N THR A 8 2.23 -2.10 11.35
CA THR A 8 3.43 -1.80 10.54
C THR A 8 3.26 -0.48 9.79
N ASP A 9 4.37 0.10 9.35
CA ASP A 9 4.38 1.42 8.71
C ASP A 9 3.70 1.45 7.34
N PHE A 10 3.82 0.36 6.56
CA PHE A 10 3.29 0.26 5.21
C PHE A 10 2.65 -1.10 4.95
N ILE A 11 1.54 -1.08 4.22
CA ILE A 11 0.77 -2.27 3.84
C ILE A 11 0.64 -2.27 2.33
N PHE A 12 1.13 -3.36 1.73
CA PHE A 12 1.00 -3.64 0.31
C PHE A 12 -0.05 -4.73 0.12
N MET A 13 -0.97 -4.54 -0.83
CA MET A 13 -1.94 -5.56 -1.19
C MET A 13 -1.93 -5.82 -2.70
N THR A 14 -1.96 -7.10 -3.04
CA THR A 14 -2.04 -7.59 -4.42
C THR A 14 -3.49 -7.89 -4.78
N GLU A 15 -3.94 -7.40 -5.94
CA GLU A 15 -5.27 -7.64 -6.49
C GLU A 15 -5.61 -9.13 -6.57
N GLY A 16 -6.83 -9.50 -6.17
CA GLY A 16 -7.38 -10.85 -6.32
C GLY A 16 -6.78 -11.93 -5.43
N THR A 17 -5.62 -11.68 -4.80
CA THR A 17 -4.96 -12.65 -3.90
C THR A 17 -4.92 -12.18 -2.45
N SER A 18 -4.94 -10.88 -2.19
CA SER A 18 -4.84 -10.31 -0.84
C SER A 18 -6.20 -9.97 -0.25
N GLN A 19 -6.48 -10.46 0.95
CA GLN A 19 -7.74 -10.19 1.66
C GLN A 19 -7.49 -10.02 3.17
N MET A 20 -8.10 -9.01 3.79
CA MET A 20 -8.02 -8.76 5.23
C MET A 20 -9.38 -8.37 5.82
N PHE A 21 -9.78 -9.00 6.92
CA PHE A 21 -10.95 -8.58 7.72
C PHE A 21 -10.85 -9.21 9.12
N ILE A 22 -11.48 -8.58 10.11
CA ILE A 22 -11.55 -9.13 11.48
C ILE A 22 -12.62 -10.22 11.54
N THR A 23 -13.80 -9.93 10.99
CA THR A 23 -14.97 -10.81 10.98
C THR A 23 -15.26 -11.22 9.54
N GLY A 24 -15.36 -12.52 9.27
CA GLY A 24 -15.56 -13.02 7.91
C GLY A 24 -17.01 -12.93 7.39
N PRO A 25 -17.22 -13.11 6.08
CA PRO A 25 -18.53 -12.94 5.45
C PRO A 25 -19.64 -13.84 6.02
N GLN A 26 -19.30 -15.06 6.43
CA GLN A 26 -20.27 -16.01 7.00
C GLN A 26 -20.88 -15.48 8.32
N VAL A 27 -20.07 -14.81 9.14
CA VAL A 27 -20.52 -14.21 10.40
C VAL A 27 -21.32 -12.94 10.13
N ILE A 28 -20.91 -12.12 9.15
CA ILE A 28 -21.68 -10.94 8.70
C ILE A 28 -23.08 -11.40 8.27
N LYS A 29 -23.17 -12.39 7.38
CA LYS A 29 -24.45 -12.93 6.91
C LYS A 29 -25.32 -13.47 8.04
N ALA A 30 -24.74 -14.19 9.00
CA ALA A 30 -25.49 -14.74 10.12
C ALA A 30 -26.05 -13.67 11.08
N VAL A 31 -25.37 -12.53 11.21
CA VAL A 31 -25.71 -11.49 12.19
C VAL A 31 -26.50 -10.34 11.57
N THR A 32 -26.13 -9.88 10.37
CA THR A 32 -26.75 -8.73 9.69
C THR A 32 -27.69 -9.15 8.56
N GLY A 33 -27.58 -10.39 8.06
CA GLY A 33 -28.33 -10.86 6.89
C GLY A 33 -27.75 -10.42 5.55
N GLU A 34 -26.66 -9.63 5.55
CA GLU A 34 -26.02 -9.13 4.33
C GLU A 34 -25.18 -10.22 3.66
N ASP A 35 -25.30 -10.33 2.34
CA ASP A 35 -24.47 -11.21 1.52
C ASP A 35 -23.34 -10.39 0.88
N VAL A 36 -22.12 -10.56 1.39
CA VAL A 36 -20.93 -9.85 0.93
C VAL A 36 -19.86 -10.85 0.49
N THR A 37 -19.22 -10.59 -0.63
CA THR A 37 -18.09 -11.40 -1.07
C THR A 37 -16.83 -11.04 -0.29
N LEU A 38 -15.83 -11.95 -0.30
CA LEU A 38 -14.53 -11.69 0.33
C LEU A 38 -13.85 -10.44 -0.24
N GLU A 39 -13.93 -10.24 -1.57
CA GLU A 39 -13.33 -9.10 -2.24
C GLU A 39 -14.01 -7.77 -1.87
N GLN A 40 -15.34 -7.78 -1.77
CA GLN A 40 -16.11 -6.61 -1.33
C GLN A 40 -15.89 -6.28 0.15
N LEU A 41 -15.61 -7.28 0.98
CA LEU A 41 -15.43 -7.09 2.41
C LEU A 41 -14.03 -6.58 2.77
N GLY A 42 -13.00 -7.09 2.09
CA GLY A 42 -11.62 -6.85 2.50
C GLY A 42 -10.58 -7.08 1.41
N GLY A 43 -10.97 -6.96 0.15
CA GLY A 43 -10.06 -7.05 -0.99
C GLY A 43 -9.08 -5.86 -1.07
N ALA A 44 -8.08 -6.00 -1.94
CA ALA A 44 -7.02 -4.99 -2.11
C ALA A 44 -7.58 -3.62 -2.50
N ALA A 45 -8.56 -3.56 -3.41
CA ALA A 45 -9.16 -2.31 -3.87
C ALA A 45 -9.92 -1.59 -2.74
N VAL A 46 -10.68 -2.33 -1.93
CA VAL A 46 -11.43 -1.77 -0.79
C VAL A 46 -10.49 -1.14 0.23
N HIS A 47 -9.39 -1.83 0.54
CA HIS A 47 -8.43 -1.33 1.52
C HIS A 47 -7.57 -0.18 1.01
N ASN A 48 -7.30 -0.09 -0.29
CA ASN A 48 -6.51 1.00 -0.86
C ASN A 48 -7.34 2.26 -1.15
N GLN A 49 -8.58 2.11 -1.60
CA GLN A 49 -9.40 3.24 -2.07
C GLN A 49 -10.42 3.73 -1.04
N THR A 50 -10.97 2.83 -0.22
CA THR A 50 -12.09 3.16 0.67
C THR A 50 -11.67 3.22 2.13
N SER A 51 -11.06 2.15 2.66
CA SER A 51 -10.75 2.08 4.10
C SER A 51 -9.40 2.70 4.47
N GLY A 52 -8.50 2.89 3.50
CA GLY A 52 -7.15 3.42 3.71
C GLY A 52 -6.21 2.48 4.49
N VAL A 53 -6.54 1.18 4.61
CA VAL A 53 -5.69 0.21 5.30
C VAL A 53 -4.49 -0.16 4.44
N ALA A 54 -4.63 -0.23 3.11
CA ALA A 54 -3.54 -0.54 2.20
C ALA A 54 -2.95 0.73 1.59
N HIS A 55 -1.65 0.94 1.79
CA HIS A 55 -0.93 2.10 1.26
C HIS A 55 -0.60 1.91 -0.23
N PHE A 56 -0.30 0.67 -0.61
CA PHE A 56 0.09 0.32 -1.97
C PHE A 56 -0.81 -0.78 -2.53
N TYR A 57 -1.11 -0.62 -3.81
CA TYR A 57 -1.88 -1.55 -4.61
C TYR A 57 -1.04 -2.02 -5.79
N ALA A 58 -1.12 -3.31 -6.11
CA ALA A 58 -0.43 -3.91 -7.24
C ALA A 58 -1.31 -4.97 -7.90
N ALA A 59 -1.22 -5.09 -9.23
CA ALA A 59 -2.03 -6.05 -10.00
C ALA A 59 -1.46 -7.48 -9.93
N SER A 60 -0.20 -7.64 -9.48
CA SER A 60 0.46 -8.95 -9.38
C SER A 60 1.50 -8.98 -8.26
N GLU A 61 1.84 -10.18 -7.77
CA GLU A 61 2.86 -10.34 -6.73
C GLU A 61 4.24 -9.86 -7.18
N ALA A 62 4.57 -10.03 -8.46
CA ALA A 62 5.83 -9.55 -9.03
C ALA A 62 5.93 -8.02 -8.94
N GLU A 63 4.83 -7.33 -9.24
CA GLU A 63 4.75 -5.87 -9.09
C GLU A 63 4.80 -5.47 -7.61
N THR A 64 4.08 -6.17 -6.72
CA THR A 64 4.14 -5.94 -5.27
C THR A 64 5.56 -6.00 -4.75
N LEU A 65 6.32 -7.04 -5.10
CA LEU A 65 7.70 -7.19 -4.69
C LEU A 65 8.62 -6.12 -5.28
N ALA A 66 8.36 -5.67 -6.51
CA ALA A 66 9.09 -4.57 -7.12
C ALA A 66 8.83 -3.24 -6.40
N GLN A 67 7.58 -2.96 -6.04
CA GLN A 67 7.20 -1.78 -5.25
C GLN A 67 7.83 -1.82 -3.86
N VAL A 68 7.85 -2.98 -3.19
CA VAL A 68 8.53 -3.15 -1.88
C VAL A 68 10.02 -2.83 -1.99
N ARG A 69 10.72 -3.37 -2.99
CA ARG A 69 12.15 -3.07 -3.23
C ARG A 69 12.38 -1.58 -3.49
N ARG A 70 11.50 -0.96 -4.26
CA ARG A 70 11.54 0.48 -4.55
C ARG A 70 11.31 1.31 -3.29
N LEU A 71 10.36 0.95 -2.42
CA LEU A 71 10.17 1.68 -1.16
C LEU A 71 11.40 1.57 -0.28
N LEU A 72 11.96 0.37 -0.15
CA LEU A 72 13.15 0.14 0.66
C LEU A 72 14.36 0.93 0.18
N SER A 73 14.51 1.21 -1.12
CA SER A 73 15.61 2.06 -1.61
C SER A 73 15.51 3.53 -1.19
N PHE A 74 14.38 3.97 -0.62
CA PHE A 74 14.22 5.31 -0.07
C PHE A 74 14.36 5.36 1.45
N LEU A 75 14.33 4.22 2.14
CA LEU A 75 14.31 4.16 3.60
C LEU A 75 15.71 3.82 4.15
N PRO A 76 16.11 4.40 5.29
CA PRO A 76 17.29 3.94 6.01
C PRO A 76 17.03 2.56 6.63
N ASN A 77 18.09 1.84 6.98
CA ASN A 77 17.98 0.53 7.62
C ASN A 77 17.34 0.60 9.02
N ASN A 78 17.50 1.74 9.70
CA ASN A 78 16.99 1.99 11.04
C ASN A 78 16.97 3.51 11.32
N ASN A 79 16.52 3.90 12.51
CA ASN A 79 16.35 5.31 12.90
C ASN A 79 17.65 6.06 13.26
N LEU A 80 18.81 5.40 13.26
CA LEU A 80 20.12 6.00 13.52
C LEU A 80 20.93 6.23 12.24
N ASP A 81 20.54 5.58 11.14
CA ASP A 81 21.21 5.70 9.85
C ASP A 81 20.52 6.77 8.98
N GLU A 82 21.30 7.41 8.12
CA GLU A 82 20.76 8.25 7.05
C GLU A 82 20.23 7.39 5.90
N ALA A 83 19.31 7.95 5.11
CA ALA A 83 18.84 7.28 3.89
C ALA A 83 19.99 7.11 2.89
N GLU A 84 19.94 6.04 2.09
CA GLU A 84 20.98 5.75 1.10
C GLU A 84 21.09 6.88 0.07
N PHE A 85 22.30 7.43 -0.08
CA PHE A 85 22.56 8.44 -1.11
C PHE A 85 22.70 7.77 -2.48
N VAL A 86 21.89 8.22 -3.43
CA VAL A 86 21.95 7.78 -4.83
C VAL A 86 22.34 8.97 -5.70
N TYR A 87 23.38 8.80 -6.51
CA TYR A 87 23.80 9.84 -7.44
C TYR A 87 22.70 10.13 -8.46
N THR A 88 22.39 11.41 -8.68
CA THR A 88 21.43 11.87 -9.67
C THR A 88 22.14 12.74 -10.71
N GLU A 89 21.73 12.60 -11.96
CA GLU A 89 22.18 13.45 -13.06
C GLU A 89 21.30 14.72 -13.20
N ASP A 90 20.24 14.85 -12.40
CA ASP A 90 19.38 16.03 -12.39
C ASP A 90 20.10 17.23 -11.73
N ASP A 91 20.05 18.37 -12.40
CA ASP A 91 20.70 19.60 -11.94
C ASP A 91 19.93 20.20 -10.75
N VAL A 92 20.66 20.42 -9.65
CA VAL A 92 20.13 21.06 -8.43
C VAL A 92 19.60 22.47 -8.72
N ALA A 93 20.11 23.15 -9.75
CA ALA A 93 19.67 24.49 -10.15
C ALA A 93 18.59 24.50 -11.26
N ARG A 94 18.09 23.33 -11.70
CA ARG A 94 17.09 23.25 -12.77
C ARG A 94 15.83 24.05 -12.41
N GLN A 95 15.48 25.00 -13.28
CA GLN A 95 14.23 25.77 -13.19
C GLN A 95 13.19 25.21 -14.16
N ASN A 96 11.90 25.41 -13.86
CA ASN A 96 10.80 25.07 -14.76
C ASN A 96 9.91 26.30 -14.96
N GLU A 97 10.11 27.01 -16.08
CA GLU A 97 9.38 28.24 -16.41
C GLU A 97 7.87 27.99 -16.63
N GLU A 98 7.45 26.79 -17.03
CA GLU A 98 6.03 26.45 -17.20
C GLU A 98 5.25 26.57 -15.88
N LEU A 99 5.92 26.34 -14.74
CA LEU A 99 5.31 26.50 -13.42
C LEU A 99 5.07 27.96 -13.02
N LEU A 100 5.71 28.92 -13.71
CA LEU A 100 5.51 30.36 -13.48
C LEU A 100 4.33 30.93 -14.28
N ALA A 101 3.79 30.15 -15.23
CA ALA A 101 2.71 30.56 -16.12
C ALA A 101 1.30 30.16 -15.60
N ILE A 102 1.22 29.61 -14.39
CA ILE A 102 -0.02 29.21 -13.69
C ILE A 102 -0.49 30.35 -12.79
#